data_AF-A0AAW7PT34-F1
#
_entry.id   AF-A0AAW7PT34-F1
#
_cell.length_a   1.000
_cell.length_b   1.000
_cell.length_c   1.000
_cell.angle_alpha   90.00
_cell.angle_beta   90.00
_cell.angle_gamma   90.00
#
_symmetry.space_group_name_H-M   'P 1'
#
loop_
_entity.id
_entity.type
_entity.pdbx_description
1 polymer ?
#
loop_
_entity_poly.entity_id
_entity_poly.type
_entity_poly.pdbx_seq_one_letter_code
_entity_poly.pdbx_strand_id
1 'polypeptide(L)'
;MKLKLKEICEYFSRDFTASETSKILNLSRPTVNYYYKIFREPIINDLFILKGNIFQVEYIKFRNEYFFYIINKNSIHLIEEHSKLLTNLKIFIKNEIKKSLINNSKSNAIRILHNKHTQNFTVVGFYSSTLGLQEFINNRLKKFRGIKKENIYSHIKESIFRFNFSNNEINEKILKSLSIKQGL
;
A
#
# COMPACT_ATOMS: atom_id res chain seq x y z
N MET A 1 8.70 -29.65 -4.37
CA MET A 1 9.05 -28.37 -3.69
C MET A 1 8.53 -27.14 -4.44
N LYS A 2 8.80 -26.99 -5.75
CA LYS A 2 8.28 -25.86 -6.57
C LYS A 2 6.75 -25.77 -6.66
N LEU A 3 6.02 -26.90 -6.72
CA LEU A 3 4.56 -26.92 -6.80
C LEU A 3 3.90 -26.32 -5.53
N LYS A 4 4.35 -26.77 -4.35
CA LYS A 4 3.86 -26.25 -3.06
C LYS A 4 4.10 -24.75 -2.88
N LEU A 5 5.21 -24.20 -3.38
CA LEU A 5 5.47 -22.76 -3.31
C LEU A 5 4.46 -21.95 -4.13
N LYS A 6 4.13 -22.41 -5.35
CA LYS A 6 3.11 -21.76 -6.20
C LYS A 6 1.74 -21.77 -5.52
N GLU A 7 1.37 -22.89 -4.90
CA GLU A 7 0.11 -23.01 -4.16
C GLU A 7 0.07 -22.04 -2.96
N ILE A 8 1.14 -21.96 -2.16
CA ILE A 8 1.22 -21.01 -1.04
C ILE A 8 1.12 -19.56 -1.55
N CYS A 9 1.75 -19.26 -2.70
CA CYS A 9 1.68 -17.93 -3.34
C CYS A 9 0.26 -17.60 -3.81
N GLU A 10 -0.49 -18.59 -4.32
CA GLU A 10 -1.87 -18.41 -4.73
C GLU A 10 -2.77 -18.01 -3.55
N TYR A 11 -2.68 -18.73 -2.44
CA TYR A 11 -3.43 -18.38 -1.23
C TYR A 11 -3.00 -17.05 -0.64
N PHE A 12 -1.70 -16.73 -0.67
CA PHE A 12 -1.21 -15.40 -0.28
C PHE A 12 -1.84 -14.31 -1.15
N SER A 13 -1.88 -14.50 -2.46
CA SER A 13 -2.39 -13.51 -3.41
C SER A 13 -3.88 -13.26 -3.21
N ARG A 14 -4.64 -14.28 -2.80
CA ARG A 14 -6.05 -14.18 -2.39
C ARG A 14 -6.29 -13.66 -0.97
N ASP A 15 -5.23 -13.22 -0.28
CA ASP A 15 -5.30 -12.62 1.07
C ASP A 15 -5.82 -13.58 2.15
N PHE A 16 -5.48 -14.87 2.03
CA PHE A 16 -5.64 -15.84 3.11
C PHE A 16 -4.60 -15.60 4.19
N THR A 17 -4.95 -15.90 5.44
CA THR A 17 -4.01 -15.91 6.57
C THR A 17 -3.16 -17.17 6.54
N ALA A 18 -1.97 -17.10 7.17
CA ALA A 18 -1.10 -18.27 7.26
C ALA A 18 -1.75 -19.46 7.99
N SER A 19 -2.68 -19.18 8.91
CA SER A 19 -3.43 -20.21 9.63
C SER A 19 -4.46 -20.90 8.74
N GLU A 20 -5.15 -20.17 7.86
CA GLU A 20 -6.09 -20.75 6.90
C GLU A 20 -5.34 -21.60 5.87
N THR A 21 -4.31 -21.03 5.25
CA THR A 21 -3.49 -21.72 4.23
C THR A 21 -2.79 -22.94 4.80
N SER A 22 -2.31 -22.89 6.05
CA SER A 22 -1.73 -24.04 6.75
C SER A 22 -2.70 -25.21 6.86
N LYS A 23 -3.97 -24.94 7.19
CA LYS A 23 -5.02 -25.97 7.25
C LYS A 23 -5.32 -26.52 5.86
N ILE A 24 -5.48 -25.64 4.86
CA ILE A 24 -5.86 -26.02 3.49
C ILE A 24 -4.77 -26.89 2.84
N LEU A 25 -3.49 -26.52 3.01
CA LEU A 25 -2.37 -27.21 2.37
C LEU A 25 -1.74 -28.32 3.23
N ASN A 26 -2.27 -28.56 4.43
CA ASN A 26 -1.68 -29.45 5.43
C ASN A 26 -0.17 -29.18 5.65
N LEU A 27 0.16 -27.92 5.89
CA LEU A 27 1.52 -27.43 6.16
C LEU A 27 1.60 -26.81 7.55
N SER A 28 2.78 -26.77 8.15
CA SER A 28 2.95 -26.08 9.44
C SER A 28 2.70 -24.57 9.27
N ARG A 29 1.99 -23.95 10.23
CA ARG A 29 1.77 -22.48 10.24
C ARG A 29 3.10 -21.70 10.19
N PRO A 30 4.17 -22.09 10.91
CA PRO A 30 5.48 -21.46 10.78
C PRO A 30 6.03 -21.47 9.35
N THR A 31 5.90 -22.61 8.64
CA THR A 31 6.34 -22.73 7.24
C THR A 31 5.59 -21.78 6.31
N VAL A 32 4.25 -21.73 6.43
CA VAL A 32 3.45 -20.80 5.61
C VAL A 32 3.80 -19.35 5.93
N ASN A 33 3.94 -19.00 7.21
CA ASN A 33 4.35 -17.67 7.64
C ASN A 33 5.72 -17.27 7.08
N TYR A 34 6.68 -18.19 7.04
CA TYR A 34 7.99 -17.96 6.46
C TYR A 34 7.87 -17.54 4.99
N TYR A 35 7.11 -18.29 4.18
CA TYR A 35 6.89 -17.92 2.78
C TYR A 35 6.11 -16.62 2.62
N TYR A 36 5.10 -16.37 3.46
CA TYR A 36 4.35 -15.11 3.43
C TYR A 36 5.21 -13.89 3.74
N LYS A 37 6.25 -14.03 4.58
CA LYS A 37 7.23 -12.95 4.78
C LYS A 37 8.02 -12.71 3.50
N ILE A 38 8.53 -13.78 2.88
CA ILE A 38 9.26 -13.69 1.60
C ILE A 38 8.41 -13.04 0.51
N PHE A 39 7.13 -13.39 0.41
CA PHE A 39 6.22 -12.85 -0.61
C PHE A 39 5.86 -11.38 -0.40
N ARG A 40 5.93 -10.88 0.85
CA ARG A 40 5.74 -9.46 1.14
C ARG A 40 6.90 -8.59 0.72
N GLU A 41 8.12 -9.12 0.69
CA GLU A 41 9.32 -8.34 0.30
C GLU A 41 9.17 -7.60 -1.03
N PRO A 42 8.79 -8.23 -2.16
CA PRO A 42 8.60 -7.50 -3.41
C PRO A 42 7.47 -6.47 -3.35
N ILE A 43 6.45 -6.69 -2.53
CA ILE A 43 5.33 -5.73 -2.35
C ILE A 43 5.79 -4.51 -1.57
N ILE A 44 6.53 -4.73 -0.48
CA ILE A 44 7.05 -3.66 0.37
C ILE A 44 8.11 -2.85 -0.36
N ASN A 45 8.82 -3.44 -1.32
CA ASN A 45 9.83 -2.75 -2.11
C ASN A 45 9.32 -2.23 -3.46
N ASP A 46 8.00 -2.30 -3.71
CA ASP A 46 7.40 -1.75 -4.93
C ASP A 46 7.45 -0.21 -4.88
N LEU A 47 8.48 0.36 -5.53
CA LEU A 47 8.69 1.80 -5.61
C LEU A 47 8.00 2.36 -6.85
N PHE A 48 7.29 3.47 -6.68
CA PHE A 48 6.66 4.18 -7.78
C PHE A 48 7.42 5.46 -8.13
N ILE A 49 7.29 5.87 -9.39
CA ILE A 49 7.79 7.16 -9.88
C ILE A 49 6.60 8.10 -10.03
N LEU A 50 6.59 9.16 -9.24
CA LEU A 50 5.58 10.21 -9.35
C LEU A 50 5.81 11.00 -10.64
N LYS A 51 4.83 11.00 -11.54
CA LYS A 51 4.85 11.70 -12.82
C LYS A 51 3.67 12.65 -12.93
N GLY A 52 3.89 13.80 -13.55
CA GLY A 52 2.86 14.82 -13.74
C GLY A 52 3.08 16.04 -12.85
N ASN A 53 2.11 16.95 -12.89
CA ASN A 53 2.14 18.20 -12.13
C ASN A 53 0.93 18.33 -11.21
N ILE A 54 -0.12 17.54 -11.40
CA ILE A 54 -1.34 17.59 -10.59
C ILE A 54 -1.47 16.26 -9.87
N PHE A 55 -1.66 16.32 -8.57
CA PHE A 55 -1.72 15.15 -7.70
C PHE A 55 -2.97 15.22 -6.83
N GLN A 56 -3.67 14.10 -6.75
CA GLN A 56 -4.71 13.87 -5.76
C GLN A 56 -4.09 13.24 -4.53
N VAL A 57 -4.24 13.88 -3.38
CA VAL A 57 -3.76 13.40 -2.08
C VAL A 57 -4.94 13.12 -1.18
N GLU A 58 -4.91 11.94 -0.58
CA GLU A 58 -5.88 11.47 0.41
C GLU A 58 -5.13 10.84 1.60
N TYR A 59 -5.87 10.41 2.62
CA TYR A 59 -5.30 9.73 3.77
C TYR A 59 -6.10 8.50 4.17
N ILE A 60 -5.40 7.52 4.76
CA ILE A 60 -5.98 6.42 5.52
C ILE A 60 -5.80 6.74 7.00
N LYS A 61 -6.88 6.68 7.76
CA LYS A 61 -6.82 6.72 9.23
C LYS A 61 -6.84 5.29 9.77
N PHE A 62 -5.80 4.91 10.50
CA PHE A 62 -5.77 3.62 11.19
C PHE A 62 -5.29 3.82 12.62
N ARG A 63 -6.15 3.45 13.59
CA ARG A 63 -5.95 3.79 15.02
C ARG A 63 -5.75 5.31 15.16
N ASN A 64 -4.60 5.74 15.69
CA ASN A 64 -4.25 7.15 15.90
C ASN A 64 -3.27 7.69 14.84
N GLU A 65 -3.06 6.94 13.75
CA GLU A 65 -2.10 7.28 12.71
C GLU A 65 -2.79 7.61 11.38
N TYR A 66 -2.18 8.50 10.61
CA TYR A 66 -2.66 8.96 9.31
C TYR A 66 -1.61 8.66 8.24
N PHE A 67 -1.99 7.89 7.23
CA PHE A 67 -1.13 7.47 6.13
C PHE A 67 -1.57 8.17 4.85
N PHE A 68 -0.77 9.10 4.35
CA PHE A 68 -1.11 9.87 3.15
C PHE A 68 -0.72 9.12 1.89
N TYR A 69 -1.57 9.17 0.86
CA TYR A 69 -1.36 8.50 -0.42
C TYR A 69 -1.73 9.42 -1.60
N ILE A 70 -1.19 9.09 -2.77
CA ILE A 70 -1.47 9.77 -4.04
C ILE A 70 -2.23 8.83 -4.96
N ILE A 71 -3.14 9.37 -5.75
CA ILE A 71 -3.74 8.67 -6.89
C ILE A 71 -3.11 9.16 -8.18
N ASN A 72 -2.52 8.25 -8.95
CA ASN A 72 -1.88 8.54 -10.23
C ASN A 72 -2.29 7.50 -11.28
N LYS A 73 -2.90 7.92 -12.39
CA LYS A 73 -3.35 7.03 -13.49
C LYS A 73 -4.07 5.76 -12.98
N ASN A 74 -5.03 5.93 -12.06
CA ASN A 74 -5.81 4.85 -11.43
C ASN A 74 -5.03 3.91 -10.50
N SER A 75 -3.79 4.25 -10.13
CA SER A 75 -3.02 3.50 -9.14
C SER A 75 -2.77 4.35 -7.89
N ILE A 76 -2.87 3.72 -6.73
CA ILE A 76 -2.74 4.35 -5.42
C ILE A 76 -1.34 4.09 -4.88
N HIS A 77 -0.68 5.15 -4.40
CA HIS A 77 0.69 5.04 -3.90
C HIS A 77 0.84 5.73 -2.56
N LEU A 78 1.34 5.00 -1.57
CA LEU A 78 1.67 5.59 -0.27
C LEU A 78 2.78 6.64 -0.43
N ILE A 79 2.68 7.76 0.27
CA ILE A 79 3.71 8.81 0.22
C ILE A 79 4.87 8.43 1.14
N GLU A 80 5.97 7.99 0.54
CA GLU A 80 7.19 7.54 1.22
C GLU A 80 8.39 8.42 0.85
N GLU A 81 9.49 8.33 1.62
CA GLU A 81 10.70 9.14 1.43
C GLU A 81 11.75 8.41 0.58
N HIS A 82 11.40 8.01 -0.65
CA HIS A 82 12.34 7.33 -1.56
C HIS A 82 12.78 8.19 -2.76
N SER A 83 12.26 9.42 -2.88
CA SER A 83 12.73 10.39 -3.88
C SER A 83 12.61 11.80 -3.36
N LYS A 84 13.47 12.71 -3.83
CA LYS A 84 13.47 14.13 -3.45
C LYS A 84 12.08 14.77 -3.60
N LEU A 85 11.39 14.46 -4.70
CA LEU A 85 10.05 14.97 -4.95
C LEU A 85 9.03 14.53 -3.88
N LEU A 86 9.06 13.25 -3.51
CA LEU A 86 8.16 12.71 -2.49
C LEU A 86 8.51 13.17 -1.08
N THR A 87 9.81 13.33 -0.77
CA THR A 87 10.27 13.94 0.47
C THR A 87 9.72 15.37 0.60
N ASN A 88 9.86 16.19 -0.45
CA ASN A 88 9.32 17.55 -0.46
C ASN A 88 7.80 17.56 -0.32
N LEU A 89 7.10 16.66 -1.02
CA LEU A 89 5.65 16.53 -0.92
C LEU A 89 5.21 16.12 0.49
N LYS A 90 5.92 15.19 1.14
CA LYS A 90 5.61 14.75 2.51
C LYS A 90 5.78 15.89 3.51
N ILE A 91 6.83 16.71 3.35
CA ILE A 91 7.06 17.91 4.16
C ILE A 91 5.92 18.92 3.94
N PHE A 92 5.58 19.21 2.69
CA PHE A 92 4.47 20.10 2.34
C PHE A 92 3.15 19.62 2.96
N ILE A 93 2.86 18.33 2.86
CA ILE A 93 1.63 17.76 3.45
C ILE A 93 1.62 17.92 4.96
N LYS A 94 2.74 17.63 5.63
CA LYS A 94 2.87 17.72 7.08
C LYS A 94 2.61 19.14 7.58
N ASN A 95 3.14 20.15 6.88
CA ASN A 95 3.13 21.53 7.33
C ASN A 95 1.84 22.26 6.93
N GLU A 96 1.40 22.12 5.68
CA GLU A 96 0.35 22.96 5.10
C GLU A 96 -1.02 22.27 5.03
N ILE A 97 -1.03 20.94 4.90
CA ILE A 97 -2.24 20.19 4.55
C ILE A 97 -2.80 19.38 5.73
N LYS A 98 -1.94 18.77 6.54
CA LYS A 98 -2.36 17.73 7.49
C LYS A 98 -3.49 18.19 8.40
N LYS A 99 -3.41 19.39 8.97
CA LYS A 99 -4.44 19.94 9.87
C LYS A 99 -5.73 20.25 9.11
N SER A 100 -5.63 20.91 7.96
CA SER A 100 -6.80 21.32 7.17
C SER A 100 -7.55 20.12 6.58
N LEU A 101 -6.85 19.06 6.17
CA LEU A 101 -7.46 17.85 5.64
C LEU A 101 -8.13 16.99 6.73
N ILE A 102 -7.46 16.80 7.87
CA ILE A 102 -7.98 15.94 8.94
C ILE A 102 -9.19 16.56 9.64
N ASN A 103 -9.22 17.89 9.78
CA ASN A 103 -10.30 18.58 10.48
C ASN A 103 -11.49 18.90 9.57
N ASN A 104 -11.39 18.65 8.27
CA ASN A 104 -12.47 18.92 7.32
C ASN A 104 -13.46 17.75 7.30
N SER A 105 -14.67 17.98 7.82
CA SER A 105 -15.72 16.95 7.86
C SER A 105 -16.34 16.65 6.49
N LYS A 106 -16.17 17.53 5.50
CA LYS A 106 -16.83 17.44 4.18
C LYS A 106 -15.90 16.89 3.09
N SER A 107 -14.59 16.98 3.26
CA SER A 107 -13.61 16.63 2.24
C SER A 107 -12.53 15.70 2.80
N ASN A 108 -12.32 14.57 2.14
CA ASN A 108 -11.26 13.59 2.45
C ASN A 108 -10.10 13.62 1.42
N ALA A 109 -10.22 14.42 0.36
CA ALA A 109 -9.24 14.51 -0.72
C ALA A 109 -8.84 15.97 -1.02
N ILE A 110 -7.61 16.13 -1.51
CA ILE A 110 -7.02 17.40 -1.92
C ILE A 110 -6.38 17.26 -3.28
N ARG A 111 -6.56 18.27 -4.12
CA ARG A 111 -5.81 18.44 -5.36
C ARG A 111 -4.65 19.38 -5.12
N ILE A 112 -3.45 18.94 -5.47
CA ILE A 112 -2.21 19.71 -5.35
C ILE A 112 -1.61 19.91 -6.74
N LEU A 113 -1.13 21.11 -7.00
CA LEU A 113 -0.33 21.46 -8.17
C LEU A 113 1.15 21.54 -7.76
N HIS A 114 2.01 20.89 -8.53
CA HIS A 114 3.46 20.93 -8.41
C HIS A 114 4.06 21.78 -9.52
N ASN A 115 4.76 22.84 -9.15
CA ASN A 115 5.50 23.68 -10.07
C ASN A 115 6.90 23.09 -10.29
N LYS A 116 7.14 22.54 -11.49
CA LYS A 116 8.42 21.90 -11.84
C LYS A 116 9.63 22.84 -11.82
N HIS A 117 9.43 24.14 -12.02
CA HIS A 117 10.53 25.12 -12.04
C HIS A 117 10.97 25.47 -10.62
N THR A 118 10.02 25.77 -9.73
CA THR A 118 10.30 26.16 -8.35
C THR A 118 10.35 24.98 -7.38
N GLN A 119 9.92 23.78 -7.81
CA GLN A 119 9.76 22.57 -6.99
C GLN A 119 8.76 22.73 -5.82
N ASN A 120 7.91 23.76 -5.89
CA ASN A 120 6.91 24.07 -4.87
C ASN A 120 5.57 23.40 -5.17
N PHE A 121 4.80 23.17 -4.11
CA PHE A 121 3.44 22.63 -4.17
C PHE A 121 2.42 23.70 -3.77
N THR A 122 1.23 23.65 -4.38
CA THR A 122 0.13 24.56 -4.09
C THR A 122 -1.17 23.77 -4.01
N VAL A 123 -1.97 24.04 -2.97
CA VAL A 123 -3.32 23.46 -2.86
C VAL A 123 -4.23 24.11 -3.89
N VAL A 124 -4.83 23.30 -4.75
CA VAL A 124 -5.80 23.75 -5.76
C VAL A 124 -7.21 23.72 -5.19
N GLY A 125 -7.54 22.72 -4.37
CA GLY A 125 -8.86 22.61 -3.75
C GLY A 125 -9.09 21.30 -3.01
N PHE A 126 -10.15 21.30 -2.20
CA PHE A 126 -10.61 20.16 -1.40
C PHE A 126 -11.87 19.56 -2.03
N TYR A 127 -12.05 18.25 -1.92
CA TYR A 127 -13.23 17.55 -2.43
C TYR A 127 -13.46 16.23 -1.71
N SER A 128 -14.62 15.63 -1.96
CA SER A 128 -15.00 14.32 -1.45
C SER A 128 -14.70 13.25 -2.51
N SER A 129 -13.95 12.23 -2.11
CA SER A 129 -13.57 11.07 -2.93
C SER A 129 -14.34 9.83 -2.49
N THR A 130 -14.79 9.04 -3.46
CA THR A 130 -15.57 7.80 -3.29
C THR A 130 -14.73 6.54 -3.52
N LEU A 131 -13.40 6.63 -3.41
CA LEU A 131 -12.46 5.55 -3.75
C LEU A 131 -12.66 4.26 -2.94
N GLY A 132 -13.21 4.33 -1.72
CA GLY A 132 -13.49 3.14 -0.89
C GLY A 132 -12.26 2.47 -0.26
N LEU A 133 -11.04 3.00 -0.46
CA LEU A 133 -9.80 2.42 0.04
C LEU A 133 -9.80 2.23 1.57
N GLN A 134 -10.26 3.22 2.32
CA GLN A 134 -10.34 3.16 3.78
C GLN A 134 -11.20 1.96 4.25
N GLU A 135 -12.33 1.73 3.60
CA GLU A 135 -13.23 0.62 3.92
C GLU A 135 -12.59 -0.72 3.58
N PHE A 136 -11.98 -0.84 2.41
CA PHE A 136 -11.23 -2.02 1.99
C PHE A 136 -10.15 -2.39 3.03
N ILE A 137 -9.33 -1.42 3.45
CA ILE A 137 -8.27 -1.63 4.45
C ILE A 137 -8.86 -2.06 5.79
N ASN A 138 -9.91 -1.37 6.25
CA ASN A 138 -10.58 -1.70 7.52
C ASN A 138 -11.12 -3.15 7.49
N ASN A 139 -11.75 -3.56 6.40
CA ASN A 139 -12.29 -4.91 6.25
C ASN A 139 -11.19 -5.97 6.17
N ARG A 140 -10.11 -5.70 5.43
CA ARG A 140 -8.95 -6.57 5.34
C ARG A 140 -8.27 -6.77 6.70
N LEU A 141 -7.99 -5.69 7.42
CA LEU A 141 -7.21 -5.75 8.66
C LEU A 141 -7.95 -6.44 9.82
N LYS A 142 -9.29 -6.57 9.76
CA LYS A 142 -10.07 -7.40 10.71
C LYS A 142 -9.59 -8.86 10.77
N LYS A 143 -9.04 -9.40 9.67
CA LYS A 143 -8.49 -10.77 9.61
C LYS A 143 -7.26 -10.95 10.50
N PHE A 144 -6.50 -9.88 10.74
CA PHE A 144 -5.22 -9.91 11.43
C PHE A 144 -5.38 -9.37 12.86
N ARG A 145 -5.72 -10.25 13.80
CA ARG A 145 -5.86 -9.85 15.22
C ARG A 145 -4.48 -9.51 15.81
N GLY A 146 -4.41 -8.44 16.59
CA GLY A 146 -3.19 -8.09 17.34
C GLY A 146 -2.02 -7.59 16.50
N ILE A 147 -2.27 -6.85 15.41
CA ILE A 147 -1.21 -6.21 14.62
C ILE A 147 -0.33 -5.35 15.55
N LYS A 148 0.94 -5.75 15.67
CA LYS A 148 1.97 -5.01 16.41
C LYS A 148 2.26 -3.67 15.72
N LYS A 149 2.64 -2.65 16.50
CA LYS A 149 2.79 -1.28 16.00
C LYS A 149 3.81 -1.20 14.87
N GLU A 150 4.93 -1.89 15.03
CA GLU A 150 6.03 -1.96 14.05
C GLU A 150 5.60 -2.56 12.70
N ASN A 151 4.53 -3.35 12.66
CA ASN A 151 4.03 -3.99 11.43
C ASN A 151 2.88 -3.22 10.76
N ILE A 152 2.33 -2.17 11.39
CA ILE A 152 1.19 -1.43 10.83
C ILE A 152 1.52 -0.93 9.43
N TYR A 153 2.72 -0.36 9.26
CA TYR A 153 3.17 0.21 8.00
C TYR A 153 3.17 -0.82 6.86
N SER A 154 3.76 -2.00 7.09
CA SER A 154 3.81 -3.06 6.07
C SER A 154 2.42 -3.58 5.73
N HIS A 155 1.50 -3.66 6.71
CA HIS A 155 0.11 -4.03 6.46
C HIS A 155 -0.64 -2.98 5.64
N ILE A 156 -0.46 -1.69 5.89
CA ILE A 156 -1.06 -0.62 5.09
C ILE A 156 -0.53 -0.66 3.66
N LYS A 157 0.80 -0.77 3.49
CA LYS A 157 1.45 -0.85 2.18
C LYS A 157 0.97 -2.06 1.37
N GLU A 158 0.92 -3.23 2.00
CA GLU A 158 0.37 -4.43 1.36
C GLU A 158 -1.11 -4.27 0.98
N SER A 159 -1.89 -3.57 1.80
CA SER A 159 -3.31 -3.34 1.48
C SER A 159 -3.47 -2.41 0.29
N ILE A 160 -2.68 -1.34 0.18
CA ILE A 160 -2.68 -0.46 -1.00
C ILE A 160 -2.29 -1.25 -2.25
N PHE A 161 -1.26 -2.09 -2.17
CA PHE A 161 -0.86 -2.94 -3.28
C PHE A 161 -1.99 -3.89 -3.71
N ARG A 162 -2.68 -4.52 -2.76
CA ARG A 162 -3.84 -5.40 -3.03
C ARG A 162 -5.05 -4.67 -3.60
N PHE A 163 -5.19 -3.38 -3.31
CA PHE A 163 -6.24 -2.57 -3.91
C PHE A 163 -5.93 -2.22 -5.37
N ASN A 164 -4.65 -2.06 -5.71
CA ASN A 164 -4.21 -1.72 -7.06
C ASN A 164 -4.20 -2.89 -8.04
N PHE A 165 -4.07 -4.12 -7.55
CA PHE A 165 -3.81 -5.30 -8.38
C PHE A 165 -4.79 -6.42 -8.07
N SER A 166 -5.24 -7.11 -9.11
CA SER A 166 -5.98 -8.36 -8.98
C SER A 166 -5.13 -9.45 -8.34
N ASN A 167 -5.79 -10.48 -7.78
CA ASN A 167 -5.09 -11.62 -7.18
C ASN A 167 -4.11 -12.30 -8.16
N ASN A 168 -4.46 -12.36 -9.44
CA ASN A 168 -3.60 -12.95 -10.47
C ASN A 168 -2.34 -12.10 -10.70
N GLU A 169 -2.49 -10.78 -10.83
CA GLU A 169 -1.37 -9.85 -11.00
C GLU A 169 -0.43 -9.87 -9.78
N ILE A 170 -0.99 -9.98 -8.57
CA ILE A 170 -0.20 -10.14 -7.34
C ILE A 170 0.63 -11.42 -7.40
N ASN A 171 0.01 -12.55 -7.76
CA ASN A 171 0.68 -13.84 -7.88
C ASN A 171 1.84 -13.77 -8.89
N GLU A 172 1.55 -13.28 -10.09
CA GLU A 172 2.53 -13.13 -11.16
C GLU A 172 3.71 -12.25 -10.76
N LYS A 173 3.45 -11.10 -10.13
CA LYS A 173 4.49 -10.17 -9.66
C LYS A 173 5.41 -10.84 -8.62
N ILE A 174 4.84 -11.58 -7.66
CA ILE A 174 5.61 -12.28 -6.63
C ILE A 174 6.45 -13.39 -7.27
N LEU A 175 5.85 -14.25 -8.09
CA LEU A 175 6.57 -15.35 -8.72
C LEU A 175 7.70 -14.84 -9.63
N LYS A 176 7.45 -13.78 -10.40
CA LYS A 176 8.49 -13.14 -11.23
C LYS A 176 9.65 -12.64 -10.39
N SER A 177 9.38 -11.98 -9.26
CA SER A 177 10.42 -11.51 -8.34
C SER A 177 11.25 -12.66 -7.76
N LEU A 178 10.61 -13.79 -7.43
CA LEU A 178 11.30 -14.95 -6.89
C LEU A 178 12.18 -15.66 -7.92
N SER A 179 11.73 -15.76 -9.18
CA SER A 179 12.54 -16.34 -10.27
C SER A 179 13.81 -15.53 -10.50
N ILE A 180 13.71 -14.20 -10.53
CA ILE A 180 14.86 -13.30 -10.70
C ILE A 180 15.87 -13.48 -9.57
N LYS A 181 15.42 -13.63 -8.32
CA LYS A 181 16.31 -13.86 -7.16
C LYS A 181 17.02 -15.22 -7.18
N GLN A 182 16.49 -16.19 -7.93
CA GLN A 182 17.07 -17.54 -8.00
C GLN A 182 18.06 -17.73 -9.17
N GLY A 183 18.35 -16.67 -9.94
CA GLY A 183 19.35 -16.73 -11.02
C GLY A 183 18.88 -17.56 -12.23
N LEU A 184 17.63 -17.37 -12.65
CA LEU A 184 17.11 -17.82 -13.94
C LEU A 184 16.93 -16.61 -14.88
#